data_AF-A0A2K9AWS5-F1
#
_entry.id   AF-A0A2K9AWS5-F1
#
_cell.length_a   1.000
_cell.length_b   1.000
_cell.length_c   1.000
_cell.angle_alpha   90.00
_cell.angle_beta   90.00
_cell.angle_gamma   90.00
#
_symmetry.space_group_name_H-M   'P 1'
#
loop_
_entity.id
_entity.type
_entity.pdbx_description
1 polymer ?
#
loop_
_entity_poly.entity_id
_entity_poly.type
_entity_poly.pdbx_seq_one_letter_code
_entity_poly.pdbx_strand_id
1 'polypeptide(L)'
;MIKAIGTILIALFLLQACSNIPVSTMMKMSGFDEEDFIKLNPEDIRVKIRSNTKVNVLAANQLSYSYKGSEAYIDDCLSLILTKEDIRTVEHWFRDNSFEHIGWYQLDAEGVEKFRAMQQHPILQNKDREGTFELTIRTVYSDNSPTKFELSVDLLLDPKEGYFTMFEDLEIDQSPTRNSVETCEAL
;
A
#
# COMPACT_ATOMS: atom_id res chain seq x y z
N MET A 1 27.93 -38.60 23.06
CA MET A 1 27.99 -37.45 22.13
C MET A 1 26.64 -37.30 21.42
N ILE A 2 25.57 -36.86 22.10
CA ILE A 2 24.29 -36.51 21.47
C ILE A 2 23.65 -35.46 22.38
N LYS A 3 24.06 -34.20 22.25
CA LYS A 3 23.53 -33.09 23.07
C LYS A 3 23.80 -31.73 22.42
N ALA A 4 23.60 -31.61 21.11
CA ALA A 4 23.82 -30.33 20.41
C ALA A 4 23.01 -30.16 19.11
N ILE A 5 21.97 -30.97 18.89
CA ILE A 5 21.18 -30.91 17.63
C ILE A 5 19.77 -30.31 17.87
N GLY A 6 19.30 -30.28 19.11
CA GLY A 6 17.95 -29.80 19.45
C GLY A 6 17.77 -28.27 19.53
N THR A 7 18.85 -27.50 19.55
CA THR A 7 18.78 -26.05 19.83
C THR A 7 18.86 -25.17 18.56
N ILE A 8 19.27 -25.73 17.42
CA ILE A 8 19.43 -24.98 16.16
C ILE A 8 18.09 -24.80 15.41
N LEU A 9 17.08 -25.65 15.67
CA LEU A 9 15.82 -25.61 14.94
C LEU A 9 14.84 -24.50 15.40
N ILE A 10 15.05 -23.90 16.58
CA ILE A 10 14.13 -22.92 17.18
C ILE A 10 14.45 -21.48 16.74
N ALA A 11 15.67 -21.21 16.28
CA ALA A 11 16.09 -19.87 15.85
C ALA A 11 15.59 -19.47 14.44
N LEU A 12 15.08 -20.42 13.64
CA LEU A 12 14.60 -20.19 12.27
C LEU A 12 13.16 -19.66 12.18
N PHE A 13 12.40 -19.65 13.28
CA PHE A 13 10.99 -19.23 13.28
C PHE A 13 10.74 -17.79 13.79
N LEU A 14 11.78 -17.04 14.16
CA LEU A 14 11.64 -15.70 14.78
C LEU A 14 11.85 -14.53 13.81
N LEU A 15 11.80 -14.74 12.50
CA LEU A 15 12.07 -13.71 11.48
C LEU A 15 10.89 -13.41 10.52
N GLN A 16 9.65 -13.61 10.96
CA GLN A 16 8.46 -13.30 10.15
C GLN A 16 7.73 -12.09 10.76
N ALA A 17 8.37 -10.92 10.72
CA ALA A 17 7.76 -9.64 11.11
C ALA A 17 8.17 -8.52 10.14
N CYS A 18 8.17 -8.84 8.84
CA CYS A 18 8.24 -7.86 7.77
C CYS A 18 6.90 -7.92 7.06
N SER A 19 6.30 -6.76 6.80
CA SER A 19 5.07 -6.63 6.02
C SER A 19 5.09 -7.58 4.83
N ASN A 20 4.06 -8.43 4.71
CA ASN A 20 4.06 -9.46 3.69
C ASN A 20 3.62 -8.83 2.38
N ILE A 21 4.57 -8.30 1.61
CA ILE A 21 4.33 -7.95 0.20
C ILE A 21 4.24 -9.27 -0.56
N PRO A 22 3.09 -9.60 -1.17
CA PRO A 22 2.93 -10.85 -1.89
C PRO A 22 3.96 -10.99 -3.03
N VAL A 23 4.45 -12.20 -3.25
CA VAL A 23 5.40 -12.50 -4.35
C VAL A 23 4.81 -12.12 -5.71
N SER A 24 3.50 -12.30 -5.90
CA SER A 24 2.78 -11.89 -7.10
C SER A 24 2.90 -10.37 -7.35
N THR A 25 2.87 -9.57 -6.29
CA THR A 25 3.05 -8.12 -6.36
C THR A 25 4.48 -7.75 -6.69
N MET A 26 5.47 -8.42 -6.08
CA MET A 26 6.87 -8.21 -6.45
C MET A 26 7.10 -8.51 -7.93
N MET A 27 6.56 -9.61 -8.44
CA MET A 27 6.67 -9.97 -9.86
C MET A 27 5.97 -8.94 -10.75
N LYS A 28 4.73 -8.57 -10.41
CA LYS A 28 3.96 -7.57 -11.16
C LYS A 28 4.67 -6.23 -11.22
N MET A 29 5.17 -5.73 -10.09
CA MET A 29 5.85 -4.45 -10.01
C MET A 29 7.26 -4.48 -10.57
N SER A 30 7.95 -5.63 -10.58
CA SER A 30 9.29 -5.75 -11.18
C SER A 30 9.32 -5.54 -12.70
N GLY A 31 8.19 -5.80 -13.36
CA GLY A 31 8.03 -5.55 -14.79
C GLY A 31 7.27 -4.26 -15.11
N PHE A 32 6.83 -3.51 -14.09
CA PHE A 32 6.03 -2.31 -14.29
C PHE A 32 6.94 -1.12 -14.59
N ASP A 33 6.79 -0.55 -15.79
CA ASP A 33 7.69 0.46 -16.35
C ASP A 33 6.96 1.77 -16.76
N GLU A 34 7.68 2.66 -17.44
CA GLU A 34 7.16 3.92 -17.96
C GLU A 34 6.00 3.70 -18.91
N GLU A 35 6.11 2.69 -19.80
CA GLU A 35 5.10 2.42 -20.81
C GLU A 35 3.82 1.91 -20.18
N ASP A 36 3.91 1.11 -19.13
CA ASP A 36 2.75 0.67 -18.36
C ASP A 36 2.08 1.84 -17.66
N PHE A 37 2.86 2.70 -16.99
CA PHE A 37 2.34 3.87 -16.27
C PHE A 37 1.60 4.87 -17.19
N ILE A 38 2.14 5.18 -18.37
CA ILE A 38 1.50 6.10 -19.32
C ILE A 38 0.23 5.54 -19.97
N LYS A 39 0.06 4.21 -19.97
CA LYS A 39 -1.15 3.55 -20.53
C LYS A 39 -2.30 3.48 -19.53
N LEU A 40 -2.03 3.70 -18.24
CA LEU A 40 -3.06 3.68 -17.21
C LEU A 40 -4.13 4.74 -17.47
N ASN A 41 -5.38 4.38 -17.24
CA ASN A 41 -6.48 5.31 -17.19
C ASN A 41 -6.68 5.79 -15.74
N PRO A 42 -6.42 7.06 -15.40
CA PRO A 42 -6.47 7.52 -14.01
C PRO A 42 -7.82 7.29 -13.34
N GLU A 43 -8.92 7.41 -14.11
CA GLU A 43 -10.28 7.18 -13.64
C GLU A 43 -10.59 5.73 -13.30
N ASP A 44 -9.73 4.78 -13.68
CA ASP A 44 -9.88 3.37 -13.35
C ASP A 44 -9.07 2.96 -12.11
N ILE A 45 -8.17 3.81 -11.62
CA ILE A 45 -7.34 3.51 -10.46
C ILE A 45 -8.20 3.40 -9.21
N ARG A 46 -8.16 2.25 -8.53
CA ARG A 46 -8.87 2.03 -7.27
C ARG A 46 -7.94 1.47 -6.21
N VAL A 47 -8.18 1.88 -4.98
CA VAL A 47 -7.52 1.31 -3.80
C VAL A 47 -8.58 0.71 -2.90
N LYS A 48 -8.39 -0.52 -2.46
CA LYS A 48 -9.25 -1.17 -1.47
C LYS A 48 -8.43 -1.44 -0.23
N ILE A 49 -8.83 -0.85 0.89
CA ILE A 49 -8.12 -1.01 2.17
C ILE A 49 -9.03 -1.77 3.12
N ARG A 50 -8.48 -2.81 3.76
CA ARG A 50 -9.16 -3.69 4.69
C ARG A 50 -8.46 -3.61 6.04
N SER A 51 -9.21 -3.53 7.13
CA SER A 51 -8.66 -3.57 8.47
C SER A 51 -9.48 -4.48 9.38
N ASN A 52 -8.84 -5.09 10.38
CA ASN A 52 -9.49 -5.97 11.35
C ASN A 52 -10.31 -5.21 12.44
N THR A 53 -10.88 -4.06 12.06
CA THR A 53 -11.57 -3.11 12.94
C THR A 53 -13.04 -2.96 12.55
N LYS A 54 -13.83 -2.31 13.40
CA LYS A 54 -15.24 -1.96 13.13
C LYS A 54 -15.44 -0.58 12.52
N VAL A 55 -14.39 0.22 12.49
CA VAL A 55 -14.43 1.63 12.09
C VAL A 55 -13.36 1.87 11.04
N ASN A 56 -13.57 2.89 10.22
CA ASN A 56 -12.55 3.38 9.31
C ASN A 56 -11.37 3.95 10.11
N VAL A 57 -10.22 3.28 10.00
CA VAL A 57 -8.99 3.66 10.69
C VAL A 57 -8.20 4.74 9.94
N LEU A 58 -8.69 5.23 8.79
CA LEU A 58 -7.98 6.17 7.92
C LEU A 58 -8.72 7.51 7.87
N ALA A 59 -7.97 8.59 8.01
CA ALA A 59 -8.46 9.98 7.87
C ALA A 59 -8.18 10.54 6.47
N ALA A 60 -7.00 10.26 5.92
CA ALA A 60 -6.59 10.70 4.59
C ALA A 60 -5.71 9.63 3.93
N ASN A 61 -5.80 9.52 2.61
CA ASN A 61 -5.06 8.53 1.84
C ASN A 61 -4.55 9.16 0.55
N GLN A 62 -3.34 8.76 0.15
CA GLN A 62 -2.72 9.21 -1.09
C GLN A 62 -2.05 8.04 -1.79
N LEU A 63 -2.16 8.00 -3.11
CA LEU A 63 -1.33 7.15 -3.95
C LEU A 63 -0.02 7.91 -4.22
N SER A 64 1.07 7.42 -3.64
CA SER A 64 2.41 7.88 -3.95
C SER A 64 2.92 7.15 -5.18
N TYR A 65 3.58 7.88 -6.06
CA TYR A 65 4.36 7.30 -7.13
C TYR A 65 5.75 7.90 -7.12
N SER A 66 6.74 7.08 -7.43
CA SER A 66 8.09 7.56 -7.71
C SER A 66 8.64 6.93 -8.97
N TYR A 67 9.43 7.72 -9.68
CA TYR A 67 10.23 7.29 -10.81
C TYR A 67 11.69 7.59 -10.48
N LYS A 68 12.54 6.58 -10.62
CA LYS A 68 13.97 6.71 -10.43
C LYS A 68 14.70 6.27 -11.69
N GLY A 69 15.15 7.25 -12.47
CA GLY A 69 16.06 7.05 -13.60
C GLY A 69 17.47 7.52 -13.28
N SER A 70 18.40 7.30 -14.23
CA SER A 70 19.80 7.73 -14.10
C SER A 70 19.98 9.25 -14.05
N GLU A 71 19.11 10.00 -14.74
CA GLU A 71 19.21 11.46 -14.88
C GLU A 71 18.10 12.23 -14.15
N ALA A 72 17.10 11.52 -13.62
CA ALA A 72 15.96 12.17 -13.01
C ALA A 72 15.31 11.31 -11.92
N TYR A 73 14.74 12.03 -10.95
CA TYR A 73 13.94 11.49 -9.88
C TYR A 73 12.63 12.27 -9.81
N ILE A 74 11.52 11.56 -9.75
CA ILE A 74 10.19 12.11 -9.50
C ILE A 74 9.65 11.38 -8.28
N ASP A 75 9.12 12.13 -7.32
CA ASP A 75 8.39 11.59 -6.17
C ASP A 75 7.25 12.54 -5.90
N ASP A 76 6.04 12.01 -6.00
CA ASP A 76 4.84 12.79 -5.81
C ASP A 76 3.68 11.92 -5.32
N CYS A 77 2.60 12.57 -4.95
CA CYS A 77 1.42 11.94 -4.39
C CYS A 77 0.13 12.48 -5.03
N LEU A 78 -0.87 11.61 -5.07
CA LEU A 78 -2.18 11.86 -5.63
C LEU A 78 -3.24 11.58 -4.57
N SER A 79 -4.10 12.55 -4.32
CA SER A 79 -5.14 12.44 -3.31
C SER A 79 -6.20 11.40 -3.68
N LEU A 80 -6.62 10.64 -2.68
CA LEU A 80 -7.65 9.62 -2.81
C LEU A 80 -8.90 10.04 -2.03
N ILE A 81 -10.07 9.77 -2.60
CA ILE A 81 -11.36 9.98 -1.96
C ILE A 81 -12.06 8.64 -1.71
N LEU A 82 -12.67 8.51 -0.53
CA LEU A 82 -13.50 7.36 -0.17
C LEU A 82 -14.78 7.39 -1.02
N THR A 83 -15.08 6.28 -1.68
CA THR A 83 -16.26 6.12 -2.54
C THR A 83 -17.31 5.22 -1.92
N LYS A 84 -16.86 4.24 -1.14
CA LYS A 84 -17.69 3.24 -0.51
C LYS A 84 -16.97 2.67 0.70
N GLU A 85 -17.75 2.31 1.72
CA GLU A 85 -17.29 1.51 2.85
C GLU A 85 -18.26 0.35 3.13
N ASP A 86 -17.76 -0.68 3.80
CA ASP A 86 -18.51 -1.86 4.23
C ASP A 86 -17.89 -2.41 5.51
N ILE A 87 -18.70 -3.10 6.33
CA ILE A 87 -18.22 -3.81 7.52
C ILE A 87 -18.74 -5.23 7.44
N ARG A 88 -17.82 -6.20 7.46
CA ARG A 88 -18.14 -7.62 7.42
C ARG A 88 -17.85 -8.26 8.75
N THR A 89 -18.72 -9.18 9.13
CA THR A 89 -18.43 -10.10 10.23
C THR A 89 -17.76 -11.33 9.63
N VAL A 90 -16.58 -11.67 10.12
CA VAL A 90 -15.86 -12.89 9.74
C VAL A 90 -16.17 -13.93 10.80
N GLU A 91 -16.95 -14.93 10.40
CA GLU A 91 -17.33 -16.03 11.29
C GLU A 91 -16.18 -17.02 11.43
N HIS A 92 -15.83 -17.36 12.67
CA HIS A 92 -14.80 -18.35 12.96
C HIS A 92 -15.46 -19.56 13.63
N TRP A 93 -15.06 -20.78 13.24
CA TRP A 93 -15.64 -22.00 13.81
C TRP A 93 -15.19 -22.31 15.25
N PHE A 94 -14.09 -21.71 15.71
CA PHE A 94 -13.45 -22.04 16.99
C PHE A 94 -13.04 -20.82 17.83
N ARG A 95 -13.44 -19.62 17.44
CA ARG A 95 -13.14 -18.36 18.13
C ARG A 95 -14.29 -17.37 17.94
N ASP A 96 -14.25 -16.29 18.72
CA ASP A 96 -15.17 -15.18 18.53
C ASP A 96 -15.05 -14.62 17.11
N ASN A 97 -16.20 -14.22 16.56
CA ASN A 97 -16.25 -13.57 15.25
C ASN A 97 -15.39 -12.30 15.26
N SER A 98 -14.65 -12.07 14.18
CA SER A 98 -13.92 -10.83 13.97
C SER A 98 -14.69 -9.91 13.03
N PHE A 99 -14.22 -8.67 12.94
CA PHE A 99 -14.78 -7.67 12.05
C PHE A 99 -13.73 -7.27 11.02
N GLU A 100 -14.17 -7.05 9.79
CA GLU A 100 -13.36 -6.52 8.72
C GLU A 100 -14.05 -5.25 8.20
N HIS A 101 -13.43 -4.09 8.43
CA HIS A 101 -13.83 -2.84 7.79
C HIS A 101 -13.15 -2.75 6.43
N ILE A 102 -13.91 -2.39 5.40
CA ILE A 102 -13.41 -2.29 4.02
C ILE A 102 -13.74 -0.91 3.47
N GLY A 103 -12.73 -0.16 3.05
CA GLY A 103 -12.87 1.10 2.33
C GLY A 103 -12.43 0.96 0.87
N TRP A 104 -13.22 1.51 -0.06
CA TRP A 104 -12.86 1.64 -1.48
C TRP A 104 -12.63 3.11 -1.81
N TYR A 105 -11.46 3.38 -2.37
CA TYR A 105 -11.00 4.71 -2.72
C TYR A 105 -10.69 4.79 -4.21
N GLN A 106 -10.76 6.01 -4.73
CA GLN A 106 -10.33 6.35 -6.09
C GLN A 106 -9.58 7.69 -6.06
N LEU A 107 -8.88 8.02 -7.14
CA LEU A 107 -8.34 9.37 -7.30
C LEU A 107 -9.47 10.40 -7.25
N ASP A 108 -9.28 11.48 -6.50
CA ASP A 108 -10.16 12.64 -6.61
C ASP A 108 -9.91 13.40 -7.92
N ALA A 109 -10.70 14.46 -8.17
CA ALA A 109 -10.58 15.22 -9.41
C ALA A 109 -9.18 15.84 -9.59
N GLU A 110 -8.57 16.32 -8.51
CA GLU A 110 -7.21 16.90 -8.56
C GLU A 110 -6.16 15.81 -8.84
N GLY A 111 -6.30 14.66 -8.19
CA GLY A 111 -5.45 13.48 -8.40
C GLY A 111 -5.52 12.97 -9.84
N VAL A 112 -6.70 12.93 -10.45
CA VAL A 112 -6.87 12.58 -11.88
C VAL A 112 -6.13 13.56 -12.78
N GLU A 113 -6.35 14.86 -12.61
CA GLU A 113 -5.69 15.89 -13.44
C GLU A 113 -4.16 15.86 -13.27
N LYS A 114 -3.69 15.70 -12.03
CA LYS A 114 -2.27 15.59 -11.71
C LYS A 114 -1.64 14.33 -12.30
N PHE A 115 -2.34 13.19 -12.26
CA PHE A 115 -1.90 11.97 -12.93
C PHE A 115 -1.74 12.21 -14.44
N ARG A 116 -2.75 12.79 -15.09
CA ARG A 116 -2.72 13.10 -16.53
C ARG A 116 -1.57 14.02 -16.88
N ALA A 117 -1.34 15.07 -16.09
CA ALA A 117 -0.23 15.99 -16.27
C ALA A 117 1.12 15.27 -16.16
N MET A 118 1.26 14.35 -15.20
CA MET A 118 2.47 13.56 -15.01
C MET A 118 2.71 12.59 -16.18
N GLN A 119 1.67 11.94 -16.70
CA GLN A 119 1.81 11.08 -17.89
C GLN A 119 2.38 11.86 -19.09
N GLN A 120 2.13 13.16 -19.19
CA GLN A 120 2.69 14.01 -20.25
C GLN A 120 4.10 14.56 -19.94
N HIS A 121 4.68 14.24 -18.79
CA HIS A 121 5.97 14.75 -18.39
C HIS A 121 7.07 14.26 -19.37
N PRO A 122 7.95 15.14 -19.90
CA PRO A 122 8.94 14.77 -20.92
C PRO A 122 9.90 13.65 -20.51
N ILE A 123 10.11 13.46 -19.21
CA ILE A 123 10.93 12.37 -18.68
C ILE A 123 10.27 11.01 -18.96
N LEU A 124 8.96 10.90 -18.77
CA LEU A 124 8.20 9.65 -18.93
C LEU A 124 7.85 9.36 -20.39
N GLN A 125 7.81 10.40 -21.22
CA GLN A 125 7.56 10.27 -22.67
C GLN A 125 8.80 9.85 -23.47
N ASN A 126 10.00 9.92 -22.86
CA ASN A 126 11.23 9.56 -23.55
C ASN A 126 11.50 8.05 -23.47
N LYS A 127 11.27 7.35 -24.58
CA LYS A 127 11.45 5.90 -24.71
C LYS A 127 12.90 5.43 -24.63
N ASP A 128 13.87 6.33 -24.77
CA ASP A 128 15.29 6.00 -24.67
C ASP A 128 15.79 6.02 -23.22
N ARG A 129 14.89 6.28 -22.25
CA ARG A 129 15.21 6.31 -20.83
C ARG A 129 14.65 5.09 -20.12
N GLU A 130 15.49 4.48 -19.31
CA GLU A 130 15.13 3.42 -18.39
C GLU A 130 15.08 3.98 -16.97
N GLY A 131 14.04 3.63 -16.23
CA GLY A 131 13.95 3.85 -14.80
C GLY A 131 13.12 2.77 -14.13
N THR A 132 12.91 2.96 -12.83
CA THR A 132 12.05 2.06 -12.04
C THR A 132 10.91 2.88 -11.46
N PHE A 133 9.71 2.34 -11.58
CA PHE A 133 8.53 2.88 -10.92
C PHE A 133 8.25 2.18 -9.61
N GLU A 134 7.86 2.98 -8.63
CA GLU A 134 7.29 2.49 -7.39
C GLU A 134 5.93 3.13 -7.18
N LEU A 135 4.93 2.32 -6.85
CA LEU A 135 3.62 2.77 -6.41
C LEU A 135 3.43 2.30 -4.96
N THR A 136 3.09 3.23 -4.09
CA THR A 136 2.89 2.98 -2.65
C THR A 136 1.69 3.77 -2.14
N ILE A 137 1.00 3.28 -1.12
CA ILE A 137 -0.07 4.02 -0.44
C ILE A 137 0.49 4.72 0.80
N ARG A 138 0.27 6.03 0.88
CA ARG A 138 0.50 6.82 2.09
C ARG A 138 -0.83 7.06 2.77
N THR A 139 -0.89 6.86 4.08
CA THR A 139 -2.12 7.01 4.84
C THR A 139 -1.88 7.77 6.13
N VAL A 140 -2.88 8.54 6.53
CA VAL A 140 -2.98 9.18 7.85
C VAL A 140 -4.08 8.44 8.60
N TYR A 141 -3.75 7.95 9.79
CA TYR A 141 -4.72 7.25 10.63
C TYR A 141 -5.69 8.20 11.31
N SER A 142 -6.93 7.76 11.50
CA SER A 142 -7.97 8.53 12.18
C SER A 142 -7.77 8.52 13.70
N ASP A 143 -8.25 9.54 14.39
CA ASP A 143 -8.23 9.59 15.87
C ASP A 143 -9.01 8.44 16.53
N ASN A 144 -9.94 7.83 15.78
CA ASN A 144 -10.72 6.68 16.22
C ASN A 144 -10.03 5.34 15.93
N SER A 145 -8.86 5.37 15.30
CA SER A 145 -8.09 4.14 15.03
C SER A 145 -7.60 3.53 16.35
N PRO A 146 -7.71 2.20 16.52
CA PRO A 146 -7.12 1.53 17.68
C PRO A 146 -5.60 1.71 17.70
N THR A 147 -4.99 1.60 18.88
CA THR A 147 -3.51 1.63 19.01
C THR A 147 -2.84 0.54 18.19
N LYS A 148 -3.48 -0.63 18.07
CA LYS A 148 -2.99 -1.76 17.28
C LYS A 148 -4.08 -2.32 16.38
N PHE A 149 -3.77 -2.55 15.11
CA PHE A 149 -4.65 -3.18 14.14
C PHE A 149 -3.83 -3.73 12.96
N GLU A 150 -4.47 -4.55 12.13
CA GLU A 150 -3.90 -5.04 10.88
C GLU A 150 -4.53 -4.32 9.71
N LEU A 151 -3.74 -4.10 8.65
CA LEU A 151 -4.16 -3.40 7.45
C LEU A 151 -3.70 -4.15 6.19
N SER A 152 -4.65 -4.41 5.30
CA SER A 152 -4.41 -5.00 3.99
C SER A 152 -4.76 -3.99 2.90
N VAL A 153 -3.90 -3.82 1.90
CA VAL A 153 -4.09 -2.85 0.81
C VAL A 153 -4.08 -3.59 -0.51
N ASP A 154 -5.14 -3.41 -1.30
CA ASP A 154 -5.21 -3.88 -2.67
C ASP A 154 -5.31 -2.70 -3.64
N LEU A 155 -4.59 -2.79 -4.77
CA LEU A 155 -4.56 -1.78 -5.82
C LEU A 155 -5.13 -2.38 -7.11
N LEU A 156 -5.92 -1.58 -7.83
CA LEU A 156 -6.41 -1.89 -9.16
C LEU A 156 -5.93 -0.77 -10.08
N LEU A 157 -5.21 -1.16 -11.13
CA LEU A 157 -4.66 -0.27 -12.15
C LEU A 157 -5.39 -0.42 -13.50
N ASP A 158 -5.82 -1.65 -13.83
CA ASP A 158 -6.66 -1.96 -14.98
C ASP A 158 -7.85 -2.84 -14.53
N PRO A 159 -9.11 -2.45 -14.80
CA PRO A 159 -10.29 -3.25 -14.47
C PRO A 159 -10.28 -4.68 -15.05
N LYS A 160 -9.59 -4.92 -16.16
CA LYS A 160 -9.46 -6.24 -16.80
C LYS A 160 -8.57 -7.18 -16.01
N GLU A 161 -7.59 -6.65 -15.31
CA GLU A 161 -6.66 -7.43 -14.48
C GLU A 161 -7.17 -7.61 -13.04
N GLY A 162 -8.03 -6.69 -12.59
CA GLY A 162 -8.58 -6.70 -11.25
C GLY A 162 -7.61 -6.21 -10.18
N TYR A 163 -7.96 -6.45 -8.92
CA TYR A 163 -7.15 -6.06 -7.77
C TYR A 163 -5.95 -7.00 -7.58
N PHE A 164 -4.82 -6.43 -7.19
CA PHE A 164 -3.69 -7.16 -6.61
C PHE A 164 -3.34 -6.57 -5.25
N THR A 165 -2.85 -7.42 -4.34
CA THR A 165 -2.57 -7.04 -2.94
C THR A 165 -1.18 -6.42 -2.82
N MET A 166 -1.09 -5.15 -2.47
CA MET A 166 0.18 -4.47 -2.21
C MET A 166 0.81 -4.93 -0.89
N PHE A 167 -0.01 -4.95 0.16
CA PHE A 167 0.38 -5.35 1.52
C PHE A 167 -0.72 -6.22 2.09
N GLU A 168 -0.33 -7.35 2.67
CA GLU A 168 -1.25 -8.25 3.36
C GLU A 168 -0.94 -8.24 4.86
N ASP A 169 -2.00 -8.01 5.65
CA ASP A 169 -2.04 -8.07 7.11
C ASP A 169 -0.88 -7.32 7.79
N LEU A 170 -0.64 -6.08 7.33
CA LEU A 170 0.35 -5.19 7.91
C LEU A 170 -0.06 -4.82 9.35
N GLU A 171 0.73 -5.27 10.32
CA GLU A 171 0.56 -4.87 11.71
C GLU A 171 0.95 -3.40 11.92
N ILE A 172 0.02 -2.60 12.40
CA ILE A 172 0.22 -1.21 12.79
C ILE A 172 0.23 -1.12 14.31
N ASP A 173 1.26 -0.49 14.87
CA ASP A 173 1.35 -0.15 16.29
C ASP A 173 1.64 1.35 16.42
N GLN A 174 0.64 2.12 16.85
CA GLN A 174 0.73 3.56 17.05
C GLN A 174 1.18 3.93 18.48
N SER A 175 1.64 2.96 19.27
CA SER A 175 2.19 3.24 20.60
C SER A 175 3.37 4.20 20.45
N PRO A 176 3.46 5.29 21.24
CA PRO A 176 4.58 6.22 21.15
C PRO A 176 5.89 5.48 21.42
N THR A 177 6.70 5.27 20.38
CA THR A 177 8.07 4.78 20.50
C THR A 177 8.89 5.90 21.14
N ARG A 178 9.48 5.59 22.29
CA ARG A 178 10.35 6.50 23.03
C ARG A 178 11.69 6.63 22.28
N ASN A 179 11.72 7.35 21.15
CA ASN A 179 12.82 8.15 20.61
C ASN A 179 12.65 8.42 19.10
N SER A 180 13.16 9.60 18.70
CA SER A 180 13.34 10.18 17.36
C SER A 180 12.09 10.61 16.59
N VAL A 181 11.75 11.90 16.72
CA VAL A 181 11.16 12.67 15.62
C VAL A 181 12.30 13.46 14.99
N GLU A 182 12.87 12.94 13.90
CA GLU A 182 13.33 13.80 12.82
C GLU A 182 12.06 14.31 12.14
N THR A 183 11.82 15.60 12.30
CA THR A 183 10.75 16.34 11.64
C THR A 183 11.14 16.59 10.19
N CYS A 184 10.34 16.12 9.25
CA CYS A 184 10.00 16.92 8.08
C CYS A 184 8.53 17.33 8.22
N GLU A 185 8.27 18.59 7.87
CA GLU A 185 7.14 19.41 8.29
C GLU A 185 5.79 19.02 7.66
N ALA A 186 4.75 19.27 8.47
CA ALA A 186 3.39 19.66 8.12
C ALA A 186 2.53 18.74 7.23
N LEU A 187 1.75 17.88 7.91
CA LEU A 187 0.32 17.71 7.66
C LEU A 187 -0.44 18.22 8.89
#